data_AF-A0A2D9H3X0-F1
#
_entry.id   AF-A0A2D9H3X0-F1
#
_cell.length_a   1.000
_cell.length_b   1.000
_cell.length_c   1.000
_cell.angle_alpha   90.00
_cell.angle_beta   90.00
_cell.angle_gamma   90.00
#
_symmetry.space_group_name_H-M   'P 1'
#
loop_
_entity.id
_entity.type
_entity.pdbx_description
1 polymer ?
#
loop_
_entity_poly.entity_id
_entity_poly.type
_entity_poly.pdbx_seq_one_letter_code
_entity_poly.pdbx_strand_id
1 'polypeptide(L)' 'MKQGLKQALKRVAPGGGDQELAERVARLEREVADLRRHNLRLAELADVVQELLVPMAQRDQERVDAAIAAFQDAL' A
#
# COMPACT_ATOMS: atom_id res chain seq x y z
N MET A 1 -22.47 -48.12 -11.42
CA MET A 1 -22.83 -46.80 -12.01
C MET A 1 -23.03 -45.65 -11.01
N LYS A 2 -23.45 -45.87 -9.74
CA LYS A 2 -23.73 -44.76 -8.80
C LYS A 2 -22.50 -44.08 -8.16
N GLN A 3 -21.32 -44.73 -8.18
CA GLN A 3 -20.11 -44.18 -7.56
C GLN A 3 -19.37 -43.13 -8.42
N GLY A 4 -19.35 -43.32 -9.75
CA GLY A 4 -18.74 -42.33 -10.67
C GLY A 4 -19.46 -40.98 -10.67
N LEU A 5 -20.79 -40.99 -10.52
CA LEU A 5 -21.60 -39.77 -10.45
C LEU A 5 -21.35 -38.98 -9.15
N LYS A 6 -21.16 -39.68 -8.01
CA LYS A 6 -20.80 -39.05 -6.73
C LYS A 6 -19.41 -38.40 -6.78
N GLN A 7 -18.48 -38.99 -7.52
CA GLN A 7 -17.11 -38.48 -7.66
C GLN A 7 -17.05 -37.26 -8.60
N ALA A 8 -17.85 -37.26 -9.66
CA ALA A 8 -18.01 -36.10 -10.54
C ALA A 8 -18.70 -34.92 -9.83
N LEU A 9 -19.76 -35.17 -9.05
CA LEU A 9 -20.43 -34.15 -8.25
C LEU A 9 -19.52 -33.50 -7.20
N LYS A 10 -18.56 -34.25 -6.64
CA LYS A 10 -17.58 -33.71 -5.68
C LYS A 10 -16.56 -32.76 -6.33
N ARG A 11 -16.31 -32.88 -7.63
CA ARG A 11 -15.43 -31.98 -8.41
C ARG A 11 -16.13 -30.70 -8.87
N VAL A 12 -17.46 -30.70 -8.88
CA VAL A 12 -18.32 -29.57 -9.28
C VAL A 12 -19.08 -29.04 -8.07
N ALA A 13 -18.46 -29.02 -6.89
CA ALA A 13 -18.98 -28.27 -5.77
C ALA A 13 -18.65 -26.78 -6.02
N PRO A 14 -19.64 -25.89 -6.15
CA PRO A 14 -19.42 -24.48 -6.49
C PRO A 14 -18.77 -23.63 -5.37
N GLY A 15 -18.38 -24.24 -4.24
CA GLY A 15 -17.87 -23.50 -3.08
C GLY A 15 -16.38 -23.15 -3.08
N GLY A 16 -15.59 -23.62 -4.06
CA GLY A 16 -14.13 -23.42 -4.05
C GLY A 16 -13.64 -22.16 -4.76
N GLY A 17 -14.19 -21.85 -5.94
CA GLY A 17 -13.73 -20.74 -6.78
C GLY A 17 -14.12 -19.36 -6.25
N ASP A 18 -15.35 -19.24 -5.73
CA ASP A 18 -15.87 -17.96 -5.20
C ASP A 18 -15.15 -17.58 -3.90
N GLN A 19 -14.87 -18.56 -3.04
CA GLN A 19 -14.13 -18.33 -1.81
C GLN A 19 -12.67 -17.99 -2.08
N GLU A 20 -11.98 -18.72 -2.97
CA GLU A 20 -10.60 -18.41 -3.36
C GLU A 20 -10.51 -17.01 -4.00
N LEU A 21 -11.47 -16.65 -4.84
CA LEU A 21 -11.55 -15.32 -5.43
C LEU A 21 -11.77 -14.25 -4.36
N ALA A 22 -12.70 -14.46 -3.42
CA ALA A 22 -12.95 -13.53 -2.33
C ALA A 22 -11.72 -13.32 -1.44
N GLU A 23 -10.99 -14.39 -1.11
CA GLU A 23 -9.74 -14.32 -0.34
C GLU A 23 -8.66 -13.54 -1.10
N ARG A 24 -8.54 -13.76 -2.41
CA ARG A 24 -7.60 -13.03 -3.28
C ARG A 24 -7.96 -11.55 -3.37
N VAL A 25 -9.24 -11.21 -3.55
CA VAL A 25 -9.72 -9.82 -3.58
C VAL A 25 -9.43 -9.14 -2.25
N ALA A 26 -9.78 -9.76 -1.12
CA ALA A 26 -9.52 -9.19 0.19
C ALA A 26 -8.02 -8.95 0.45
N ARG A 27 -7.15 -9.83 -0.07
CA ARG A 27 -5.69 -9.63 -0.01
C ARG A 27 -5.26 -8.43 -0.86
N LEU A 28 -5.71 -8.35 -2.11
CA LEU A 28 -5.39 -7.25 -3.01
C LEU A 28 -5.91 -5.90 -2.46
N GLU A 29 -7.09 -5.88 -1.85
CA GLU A 29 -7.64 -4.68 -1.21
C GLU A 29 -6.75 -4.19 -0.07
N ARG A 30 -6.24 -5.11 0.75
CA ARG A 30 -5.24 -4.77 1.80
C ARG A 30 -3.96 -4.23 1.19
N GLU A 31 -3.40 -4.92 0.19
CA GLU A 31 -2.18 -4.48 -0.49
C GLU A 31 -2.35 -3.09 -1.14
N VAL A 32 -3.49 -2.81 -1.77
CA VAL A 32 -3.81 -1.50 -2.34
C VAL A 32 -3.96 -0.44 -1.26
N ALA A 33 -4.64 -0.76 -0.14
CA ALA A 33 -4.74 0.17 0.99
C ALA A 33 -3.36 0.52 1.54
N ASP A 34 -2.46 -0.46 1.63
CA ASP A 34 -1.08 -0.27 2.09
C ASP A 34 -0.28 0.59 1.10
N LEU A 35 -0.38 0.31 -0.21
CA LEU A 35 0.25 1.13 -1.26
C LEU A 35 -0.23 2.58 -1.22
N ARG A 36 -1.53 2.82 -1.00
CA ARG A 36 -2.06 4.18 -0.87
C ARG A 36 -1.46 4.91 0.33
N ARG A 37 -1.32 4.24 1.48
CA ARG A 37 -0.66 4.84 2.66
C ARG A 37 0.81 5.16 2.39
N HIS A 38 1.53 4.28 1.70
CA HIS A 38 2.92 4.55 1.33
C HIS A 38 3.05 5.72 0.35
N ASN A 39 2.17 5.82 -0.65
CA ASN A 39 2.19 6.93 -1.60
C ASN A 39 1.91 8.29 -0.95
N LEU A 40 1.04 8.34 0.07
CA LEU A 40 0.82 9.56 0.85
C LEU A 40 2.11 9.98 1.58
N ARG A 41 2.77 9.06 2.27
CA ARG A 41 4.06 9.33 2.94
C ARG A 41 5.15 9.75 1.96
N LEU A 42 5.16 9.17 0.76
CA LEU A 42 6.10 9.55 -0.29
C LEU A 42 5.84 10.98 -0.79
N ALA A 43 4.57 11.38 -0.90
CA ALA A 43 4.20 12.74 -1.25
C ALA A 43 4.64 13.74 -0.17
N GLU A 44 4.41 13.44 1.11
CA GLU A 44 4.86 14.26 2.24
C GLU A 44 6.40 14.45 2.22
N LEU A 45 7.15 13.37 1.96
CA LEU A 45 8.60 13.45 1.81
C LEU A 45 9.02 14.30 0.60
N ALA A 46 8.32 14.17 -0.52
CA ALA A 46 8.59 14.97 -1.71
C ALA A 46 8.35 16.47 -1.45
N ASP A 47 7.33 16.82 -0.68
CA ASP A 47 7.04 18.21 -0.29
C ASP A 47 8.18 18.79 0.56
N VAL A 48 8.69 18.04 1.54
CA VAL A 48 9.86 18.46 2.35
C VAL A 48 11.10 18.65 1.48
N VAL A 49 11.36 17.72 0.54
CA VAL A 49 12.49 17.86 -0.38
C VAL A 49 12.35 19.12 -1.22
N GLN A 50 11.15 19.44 -1.71
CA GLN A 50 10.89 20.67 -2.46
C GLN A 50 11.14 21.92 -1.60
N GLU A 51 10.69 21.92 -0.35
CA GLU A 51 10.90 23.03 0.58
C GLU A 51 12.39 23.27 0.86
N LEU A 52 13.20 22.20 0.92
CA LEU A 52 14.64 22.27 1.16
C LEU A 52 15.46 22.80 -0.02
N LEU A 53 14.94 22.77 -1.26
CA LEU A 53 15.70 23.21 -2.44
C LEU A 53 16.15 24.68 -2.35
N VAL A 54 15.26 25.56 -1.87
CA VAL A 54 15.55 27.01 -1.74
C VAL A 54 16.63 27.29 -0.69
N PRO A 55 16.51 26.86 0.58
CA PRO A 55 17.53 27.14 1.59
C PRO A 55 18.86 26.45 1.26
N MET A 56 18.86 25.26 0.66
CA MET A 56 20.09 24.63 0.18
C MET A 56 20.79 25.45 -0.91
N ALA A 57 20.04 25.98 -1.88
CA ALA A 57 20.59 26.86 -2.91
C ALA A 57 21.16 28.16 -2.31
N GLN A 58 20.57 28.64 -1.22
CA GLN A 58 21.01 29.83 -0.48
C GLN A 58 22.12 29.54 0.54
N ARG A 59 22.48 28.26 0.75
CA ARG A 59 23.39 27.79 1.81
C ARG A 59 22.95 28.21 3.22
N ASP A 60 21.64 28.29 3.43
CA ASP A 60 21.01 28.62 4.71
C ASP A 60 20.80 27.35 5.54
N GLN A 61 21.79 27.02 6.37
CA GLN A 61 21.77 25.78 7.15
C GLN A 61 20.70 25.81 8.26
N GLU A 62 20.44 26.97 8.86
CA GLU A 62 19.45 27.10 9.93
C GLU A 62 18.05 26.75 9.43
N ARG A 63 17.69 27.23 8.23
CA ARG A 63 16.40 26.89 7.61
C ARG A 63 16.32 25.43 7.16
N VAL A 64 17.43 24.83 6.73
CA VAL A 64 17.49 23.38 6.43
C VAL A 64 17.20 22.56 7.69
N ASP A 65 17.88 22.87 8.79
CA ASP A 65 17.73 22.14 10.06
C ASP A 65 16.30 22.28 10.60
N ALA A 66 15.70 23.47 10.50
CA ALA A 66 14.33 23.71 10.92
C ALA A 66 13.30 22.90 10.12
N ALA A 67 13.44 22.83 8.79
CA ALA A 67 12.54 22.05 7.93
C ALA A 67 12.65 20.54 8.19
N ILE A 68 13.87 20.04 8.45
CA ILE A 68 14.09 18.63 8.82
C ILE A 68 13.45 18.33 10.18
N ALA A 69 13.64 19.19 11.17
CA ALA A 69 13.05 19.02 12.50
C ALA A 69 11.52 18.99 12.44
N ALA A 70 10.91 19.91 11.68
CA ALA A 70 9.45 19.95 11.50
C ALA A 70 8.90 18.66 10.87
N PHE A 71 9.62 18.07 9.90
CA PHE A 71 9.23 16.77 9.33
C PHE A 71 9.37 15.63 10.34
N GLN A 72 10.44 15.62 11.14
CA GLN A 72 10.65 14.59 12.17
C GLN A 72 9.57 14.61 13.27
N ASP A 73 9.11 15.80 13.65
CA ASP A 73 8.03 15.97 14.63
C ASP A 73 6.65 15.55 14.08
N ALA A 74 6.48 15.54 12.76
CA ALA A 74 5.25 15.15 12.09
C ALA A 74 5.11 13.63 11.84
N LEU A 75 6.20 12.86 12.06
CA LEU A 75 6.22 11.39 11.92
C LEU A 75 5.58 10.66 13.11
#